data_AF-D3HKK4-F1
#
_entry.id   AF-D3HKK4-F1
#
_cell.length_a   1.000
_cell.length_b   1.000
_cell.length_c   1.000
_cell.angle_alpha   90.00
_cell.angle_beta   90.00
_cell.angle_gamma   90.00
#
_symmetry.space_group_name_H-M   'P 1'
#
loop_
_entity.id
_entity.type
_entity.pdbx_description
1 polymer ?
#
loop_
_entity_poly.entity_id
_entity_poly.type
_entity_poly.pdbx_seq_one_letter_code
_entity_poly.pdbx_strand_id
1 'polypeptide(L)'
;MAIRITSFDFDGCLFHRNYVNSENKDVITSNKIFLDTIKQENQNFTQTIAFIGSNRQSLNVDMANSIGKGSCFPAIKKVSDYLGCTFDPFILADIYGDLPSGTSYDRAIQFLNRTYSGDHSDWIFDETKASLIYAQMHKAALENPTEEIIFDFYDDRGFGARSPKDILEDLHEFFSQNPELVPPNVTLRLNHYAGGNVSQMDPIKGKTNSIIDVNYQQTVKDMAEITKQKDAYRDGIMAPIFIAHHVKGNELLHRKAFTQAEPSVVSQPITVSDDAPRLDTAVINQEHPIEPVTQATDEELSLIDIEFTPRMVRFYEQLEIIEKKAAELRAAGYLKAAEKAEELHKQLYKGSVQYFNDRIDNEKFSILCHKAIKAARPELETHRGWKQVFGNLALAIVGVGIGYVAAGLINLAFTGHFLFFNTDSANKLNEMEKVVNQIVPVVA
;
A
#
# COMPACT_ATOMS: atom_id res chain seq x y z
N MET A 1 13.42 -0.26 -30.99
CA MET A 1 12.43 -1.07 -30.26
C MET A 1 12.40 -0.53 -28.84
N ALA A 2 11.24 -0.51 -28.19
CA ALA A 2 11.11 0.12 -26.88
C ALA A 2 11.74 -0.71 -25.76
N ILE A 3 11.99 -0.07 -24.62
CA ILE A 3 12.21 -0.71 -23.32
C ILE A 3 10.84 -0.91 -22.65
N ARG A 4 10.64 -2.06 -22.00
CA ARG A 4 9.48 -2.29 -21.12
C ARG A 4 9.88 -2.10 -19.66
N ILE A 5 9.10 -1.33 -18.91
CA ILE A 5 9.10 -1.35 -17.45
C ILE A 5 7.83 -2.05 -17.00
N THR A 6 7.95 -2.91 -15.99
CA THR A 6 6.82 -3.57 -15.33
C THR A 6 6.91 -3.30 -13.83
N SER A 7 5.84 -2.79 -13.23
CA SER A 7 5.79 -2.44 -11.80
C SER A 7 4.53 -3.02 -11.18
N PHE A 8 4.70 -3.89 -10.18
CA PHE A 8 3.61 -4.72 -9.67
C PHE A 8 3.27 -4.38 -8.21
N ASP A 9 1.99 -4.10 -7.92
CA ASP A 9 1.46 -4.22 -6.57
C ASP A 9 1.38 -5.70 -6.14
N PHE A 10 1.19 -5.93 -4.83
CA PHE A 10 1.08 -7.25 -4.23
C PHE A 10 -0.22 -7.46 -3.44
N ASP A 11 -0.79 -6.49 -2.73
CA ASP A 11 -1.82 -6.71 -1.70
C ASP A 11 -3.28 -6.77 -2.23
N GLY A 12 -3.47 -7.66 -3.19
CA GLY A 12 -4.71 -7.92 -3.93
C GLY A 12 -4.40 -8.20 -5.41
N CYS A 13 -3.31 -7.61 -5.91
CA CYS A 13 -2.68 -7.88 -7.20
C CYS A 13 -1.92 -9.23 -7.20
N LEU A 14 -0.58 -9.27 -7.11
CA LEU A 14 0.18 -10.54 -7.17
C LEU A 14 -0.08 -11.50 -5.99
N PHE A 15 -0.56 -11.00 -4.85
CA PHE A 15 -1.11 -11.78 -3.73
C PHE A 15 -2.66 -11.70 -3.68
N HIS A 16 -3.30 -11.81 -4.85
CA HIS A 16 -4.74 -12.03 -5.02
C HIS A 16 -5.30 -13.22 -4.21
N ARG A 17 -6.64 -13.33 -4.15
CA ARG A 17 -7.37 -14.36 -3.40
C ARG A 17 -6.91 -15.80 -3.68
N ASN A 18 -6.54 -16.14 -4.93
CA ASN A 18 -6.11 -17.51 -5.25
C ASN A 18 -4.70 -17.79 -4.72
N TYR A 19 -3.79 -16.80 -4.76
CA TYR A 19 -2.51 -16.87 -4.07
C TYR A 19 -2.69 -17.03 -2.55
N VAL A 20 -3.52 -16.18 -1.94
CA VAL A 20 -3.74 -16.19 -0.47
C VAL A 20 -4.39 -17.49 0.00
N ASN A 21 -5.21 -18.13 -0.83
CA ASN A 21 -5.85 -19.41 -0.52
C ASN A 21 -5.04 -20.64 -0.98
N SER A 22 -3.93 -20.47 -1.70
CA SER A 22 -3.05 -21.58 -2.09
C SER A 22 -2.27 -22.12 -0.89
N GLU A 23 -2.09 -23.44 -0.83
CA GLU A 23 -1.34 -24.08 0.28
C GLU A 23 0.13 -23.62 0.31
N ASN A 24 0.77 -23.56 -0.87
CA ASN A 24 2.21 -23.33 -1.01
C ASN A 24 2.61 -21.85 -1.12
N LYS A 25 1.66 -20.92 -1.26
CA LYS A 25 1.90 -19.47 -1.46
C LYS A 25 2.93 -19.18 -2.56
N ASP A 26 2.85 -19.89 -3.68
CA ASP A 26 3.73 -19.68 -4.83
C ASP A 26 3.18 -18.61 -5.77
N VAL A 27 3.89 -17.47 -5.83
CA VAL A 27 3.51 -16.30 -6.64
C VAL A 27 3.57 -16.61 -8.14
N ILE A 28 4.43 -17.54 -8.57
CA ILE A 28 4.52 -17.91 -9.99
C ILE A 28 3.35 -18.81 -10.37
N THR A 29 3.06 -19.84 -9.57
CA THR A 29 1.97 -20.78 -9.84
C THR A 29 0.60 -20.09 -9.81
N SER A 30 0.39 -19.19 -8.83
CA SER A 30 -0.90 -18.51 -8.63
C SER A 30 -1.23 -17.52 -9.76
N ASN A 31 -0.20 -16.85 -10.29
CA ASN A 31 -0.32 -15.82 -11.33
C ASN A 31 0.09 -16.35 -12.73
N LYS A 32 0.21 -17.67 -12.93
CA LYS A 32 0.97 -18.24 -14.06
C LYS A 32 0.53 -17.75 -15.45
N ILE A 33 -0.77 -17.74 -15.73
CA ILE A 33 -1.31 -17.32 -17.03
C ILE A 33 -0.89 -15.88 -17.35
N PHE A 34 -1.06 -14.98 -16.39
CA PHE A 34 -0.71 -13.57 -16.49
C PHE A 34 0.80 -13.34 -16.69
N LEU A 35 1.63 -14.03 -15.89
CA LEU A 35 3.09 -13.94 -16.01
C LEU A 35 3.61 -14.58 -17.31
N ASP A 36 2.98 -15.63 -17.82
CA ASP A 36 3.30 -16.21 -19.13
C ASP A 36 2.99 -15.22 -20.28
N THR A 37 1.85 -14.51 -20.21
CA THR A 37 1.51 -13.45 -21.18
C THR A 37 2.56 -12.33 -21.16
N ILE A 38 2.89 -11.78 -19.99
CA ILE A 38 3.94 -10.74 -19.88
C ILE A 38 5.28 -11.25 -20.41
N LYS A 39 5.67 -12.50 -20.08
CA LYS A 39 6.91 -13.12 -20.55
C LYS A 39 6.95 -13.30 -22.08
N GLN A 40 5.81 -13.57 -22.71
CA GLN A 40 5.72 -13.63 -24.17
C GLN A 40 5.80 -12.22 -24.79
N GLU A 41 5.05 -11.25 -24.25
CA GLU A 41 5.08 -9.85 -24.70
C GLU A 41 6.48 -9.24 -24.59
N ASN A 42 7.24 -9.58 -23.54
CA ASN A 42 8.61 -9.12 -23.29
C ASN A 42 9.58 -9.38 -24.46
N GLN A 43 9.28 -10.36 -25.33
CA GLN A 43 10.09 -10.66 -26.52
C GLN A 43 10.04 -9.55 -27.60
N ASN A 44 9.15 -8.57 -27.49
CA ASN A 44 9.01 -7.45 -28.44
C ASN A 44 9.84 -6.21 -28.03
N PHE A 45 10.59 -6.28 -26.94
CA PHE A 45 11.31 -5.16 -26.34
C PHE A 45 12.82 -5.43 -26.30
N THR A 46 13.64 -4.39 -26.39
CA THR A 46 15.13 -4.49 -26.33
C THR A 46 15.64 -4.81 -24.93
N GLN A 47 14.93 -4.34 -23.92
CA GLN A 47 15.23 -4.55 -22.51
C GLN A 47 13.91 -4.56 -21.74
N THR A 48 13.84 -5.38 -20.69
CA THR A 48 12.69 -5.39 -19.78
C THR A 48 13.16 -5.28 -18.33
N ILE A 49 12.52 -4.39 -17.57
CA ILE A 49 12.87 -4.07 -16.18
C ILE A 49 11.64 -4.31 -15.29
N ALA A 50 11.87 -4.83 -14.09
CA ALA A 50 10.82 -5.11 -13.11
C ALA A 50 11.06 -4.35 -11.78
N PHE A 51 10.05 -3.64 -11.30
CA PHE A 51 10.04 -2.86 -10.06
C PHE A 51 8.98 -3.34 -9.06
N ILE A 52 9.14 -2.93 -7.80
CA ILE A 52 8.10 -3.05 -6.77
C ILE A 52 7.10 -1.91 -6.93
N GLY A 53 5.90 -2.22 -7.39
CA GLY A 53 4.80 -1.26 -7.53
C GLY A 53 3.92 -1.14 -6.27
N SER A 54 4.17 -1.92 -5.22
CA SER A 54 3.33 -1.92 -4.02
C SER A 54 3.75 -0.92 -2.95
N ASN A 55 2.81 -0.52 -2.08
CA ASN A 55 3.05 0.37 -0.92
C ASN A 55 3.93 -0.26 0.17
N ARG A 56 4.42 -1.48 -0.02
CA ARG A 56 5.46 -2.13 0.78
C ARG A 56 6.87 -1.57 0.49
N GLN A 57 7.02 -0.25 0.57
CA GLN A 57 8.24 0.48 0.19
C GLN A 57 9.30 0.57 1.31
N SER A 58 9.11 -0.14 2.42
CA SER A 58 10.08 -0.27 3.53
C SER A 58 9.96 -1.64 4.21
N LEU A 59 10.99 -2.05 4.98
CA LEU A 59 10.94 -3.30 5.76
C LEU A 59 9.75 -3.32 6.73
N ASN A 60 9.48 -2.20 7.40
CA ASN A 60 8.40 -2.11 8.40
C ASN A 60 7.03 -2.37 7.76
N VAL A 61 6.76 -1.75 6.61
CA VAL A 61 5.46 -1.87 5.92
C VAL A 61 5.32 -3.24 5.24
N ASP A 62 6.39 -3.79 4.65
CA ASP A 62 6.35 -5.17 4.14
C ASP A 62 6.13 -6.19 5.27
N MET A 63 6.89 -6.11 6.36
CA MET A 63 6.74 -7.03 7.50
C MET A 63 5.33 -6.99 8.09
N ALA A 64 4.74 -5.80 8.26
CA ALA A 64 3.37 -5.64 8.75
C ALA A 64 2.34 -6.35 7.85
N ASN A 65 2.48 -6.20 6.53
CA ASN A 65 1.57 -6.81 5.54
C ASN A 65 1.94 -8.26 5.18
N SER A 66 3.09 -8.76 5.64
CA SER A 66 3.56 -10.11 5.32
C SER A 66 2.79 -11.24 6.02
N ILE A 67 2.04 -10.95 7.10
CA ILE A 67 1.44 -11.97 7.96
C ILE A 67 0.41 -12.81 7.18
N GLY A 68 0.73 -14.08 6.93
CA GLY A 68 -0.12 -15.02 6.18
C GLY A 68 -0.06 -14.89 4.65
N LYS A 69 0.61 -13.86 4.13
CA LYS A 69 0.82 -13.60 2.69
C LYS A 69 2.26 -13.90 2.25
N GLY A 70 3.25 -13.45 3.01
CA GLY A 70 4.66 -13.45 2.62
C GLY A 70 5.18 -12.03 2.34
N SER A 71 6.50 -11.90 2.22
CA SER A 71 7.18 -10.64 1.88
C SER A 71 7.13 -10.39 0.37
N CYS A 72 6.90 -9.15 -0.07
CA CYS A 72 6.93 -8.82 -1.50
C CYS A 72 8.36 -8.80 -2.07
N PHE A 73 9.38 -8.55 -1.24
CA PHE A 73 10.77 -8.41 -1.69
C PHE A 73 11.36 -9.68 -2.34
N PRO A 74 11.32 -10.89 -1.73
CA PRO A 74 11.73 -12.11 -2.41
C PRO A 74 10.75 -12.52 -3.52
N ALA A 75 9.47 -12.13 -3.42
CA ALA A 75 8.44 -12.47 -4.40
C ALA A 75 8.64 -11.71 -5.73
N ILE A 76 8.92 -10.40 -5.70
CA ILE A 76 9.20 -9.63 -6.92
C ILE A 76 10.48 -10.13 -7.61
N LYS A 77 11.50 -10.54 -6.84
CA LYS A 77 12.73 -11.09 -7.43
C LYS A 77 12.43 -12.40 -8.15
N LYS A 78 11.64 -13.29 -7.53
CA LYS A 78 11.18 -14.54 -8.17
C LYS A 78 10.35 -14.28 -9.44
N VAL A 79 9.47 -13.27 -9.42
CA VAL A 79 8.68 -12.84 -10.59
C VAL A 79 9.59 -12.30 -11.70
N SER A 80 10.53 -11.43 -11.36
CA SER A 80 11.50 -10.86 -12.32
C SER A 80 12.34 -11.95 -12.99
N ASP A 81 12.87 -12.89 -12.21
CA ASP A 81 13.63 -14.04 -12.70
C ASP A 81 12.77 -14.97 -13.57
N TYR A 82 11.48 -15.12 -13.23
CA TYR A 82 10.54 -15.89 -14.06
C TYR A 82 10.26 -15.19 -15.40
N LEU A 83 10.06 -13.87 -15.40
CA LEU A 83 9.77 -13.06 -16.59
C LEU A 83 11.00 -12.83 -17.49
N GLY A 84 12.22 -13.04 -16.98
CA GLY A 84 13.47 -12.72 -17.66
C GLY A 84 13.82 -11.22 -17.62
N CYS A 85 13.24 -10.47 -16.68
CA CYS A 85 13.47 -9.04 -16.52
C CYS A 85 14.72 -8.75 -15.68
N THR A 86 15.39 -7.62 -15.95
CA THR A 86 16.29 -7.01 -14.99
C THR A 86 15.47 -6.54 -13.79
N PHE A 87 15.70 -7.08 -12.60
CA PHE A 87 15.08 -6.57 -11.38
C PHE A 87 15.76 -5.28 -10.93
N ASP A 88 14.96 -4.24 -10.69
CA ASP A 88 15.42 -2.99 -10.08
C ASP A 88 14.99 -2.92 -8.60
N PRO A 89 15.94 -2.91 -7.65
CA PRO A 89 15.66 -2.93 -6.21
C PRO A 89 15.18 -1.59 -5.63
N PHE A 90 15.07 -0.53 -6.44
CA PHE A 90 14.66 0.80 -5.99
C PHE A 90 13.30 0.81 -5.27
N ILE A 91 13.29 1.37 -4.04
CA ILE A 91 12.08 1.64 -3.26
C ILE A 91 12.14 3.02 -2.59
N LEU A 92 10.98 3.61 -2.27
CA LEU A 92 10.89 4.98 -1.76
C LEU A 92 11.62 5.22 -0.43
N ALA A 93 11.85 4.19 0.39
CA ALA A 93 12.73 4.28 1.57
C ALA A 93 14.18 4.70 1.23
N ASP A 94 14.64 4.48 -0.01
CA ASP A 94 15.94 5.00 -0.47
C ASP A 94 15.90 6.54 -0.59
N ILE A 95 14.83 7.11 -1.17
CA ILE A 95 14.63 8.56 -1.27
C ILE A 95 14.52 9.19 0.13
N TYR A 96 13.64 8.67 0.98
CA TYR A 96 13.39 9.27 2.29
C TYR A 96 14.53 9.03 3.29
N GLY A 97 15.37 8.02 3.07
CA GLY A 97 16.59 7.76 3.84
C GLY A 97 17.86 8.43 3.30
N ASP A 98 17.78 9.16 2.17
CA ASP A 98 18.94 9.70 1.44
C ASP A 98 20.03 8.63 1.14
N LEU A 99 19.56 7.45 0.69
CA LEU A 99 20.39 6.29 0.38
C LEU A 99 20.56 6.07 -1.13
N PRO A 100 21.64 5.41 -1.58
CA PRO A 100 21.76 4.92 -2.95
C PRO A 100 20.62 3.95 -3.32
N SER A 101 20.14 4.03 -4.56
CA SER A 101 19.08 3.18 -5.11
C SER A 101 19.30 1.69 -4.82
N GLY A 102 18.32 1.02 -4.23
CA GLY A 102 18.35 -0.40 -3.87
C GLY A 102 18.82 -0.70 -2.45
N THR A 103 19.42 0.26 -1.73
CA THR A 103 20.02 0.02 -0.41
C THR A 103 19.01 -0.50 0.61
N SER A 104 17.78 0.03 0.60
CA SER A 104 16.72 -0.34 1.55
C SER A 104 16.18 -1.74 1.29
N TYR A 105 16.04 -2.11 0.01
CA TYR A 105 15.68 -3.48 -0.41
C TYR A 105 16.78 -4.48 -0.02
N ASP A 106 18.05 -4.18 -0.32
CA ASP A 106 19.17 -5.06 0.00
C ASP A 106 19.30 -5.29 1.51
N ARG A 107 19.17 -4.23 2.32
CA ARG A 107 19.08 -4.36 3.79
C ARG A 107 17.91 -5.24 4.21
N ALA A 108 16.73 -5.09 3.60
CA ALA A 108 15.55 -5.90 3.93
C ALA A 108 15.75 -7.39 3.59
N ILE A 109 16.32 -7.72 2.42
CA ILE A 109 16.68 -9.10 2.07
C ILE A 109 17.75 -9.66 3.02
N GLN A 110 18.77 -8.87 3.38
CA GLN A 110 19.78 -9.27 4.36
C GLN A 110 19.19 -9.47 5.77
N PHE A 111 18.20 -8.66 6.18
CA PHE A 111 17.47 -8.84 7.43
C PHE A 111 16.67 -10.15 7.44
N LEU A 112 15.93 -10.45 6.37
CA LEU A 112 15.21 -11.72 6.21
C LEU A 112 16.17 -12.93 6.26
N ASN A 113 17.36 -12.79 5.67
CA ASN A 113 18.46 -13.76 5.72
C ASN A 113 19.27 -13.74 7.03
N ARG A 114 18.93 -12.85 7.98
CA ARG A 114 19.61 -12.65 9.28
C ARG A 114 21.08 -12.24 9.19
N THR A 115 21.50 -11.64 8.08
CA THR A 115 22.85 -11.10 7.87
C THR A 115 22.96 -9.59 8.10
N TYR A 116 21.83 -8.89 8.25
CA TYR A 116 21.77 -7.46 8.63
C TYR A 116 20.78 -7.23 9.78
N SER A 117 21.10 -6.30 10.67
CA SER A 117 20.26 -5.87 11.80
C SER A 117 20.51 -4.40 12.19
N GLY A 118 20.91 -3.58 11.23
CA GLY A 118 21.11 -2.14 11.41
C GLY A 118 19.88 -1.32 11.04
N ASP A 119 20.07 -0.04 10.76
CA ASP A 119 18.97 0.88 10.50
C ASP A 119 18.28 0.61 9.15
N HIS A 120 16.95 0.56 9.19
CA HIS A 120 16.10 0.50 8.00
C HIS A 120 15.36 1.82 7.85
N SER A 121 15.58 2.50 6.72
CA SER A 121 14.82 3.69 6.36
C SER A 121 13.35 3.34 6.16
N ASP A 122 12.47 4.29 6.48
CA ASP A 122 11.05 4.21 6.19
C ASP A 122 10.66 5.30 5.18
N TRP A 123 9.40 5.31 4.74
CA TRP A 123 8.91 6.22 3.72
C TRP A 123 7.64 6.95 4.19
N ILE A 124 7.36 8.11 3.61
CA ILE A 124 6.05 8.76 3.82
C ILE A 124 5.04 8.06 2.92
N PHE A 125 4.19 7.24 3.52
CA PHE A 125 3.22 6.39 2.82
C PHE A 125 2.29 7.20 1.93
N ASP A 126 2.23 6.83 0.65
CA ASP A 126 1.36 7.38 -0.40
C ASP A 126 0.33 6.31 -0.78
N GLU A 127 -0.94 6.50 -0.40
CA GLU A 127 -1.98 5.51 -0.73
C GLU A 127 -2.20 5.42 -2.26
N THR A 128 -1.96 6.53 -2.96
CA THR A 128 -2.29 6.74 -4.38
C THR A 128 -1.27 6.12 -5.34
N LYS A 129 -0.06 5.80 -4.86
CA LYS A 129 1.13 5.40 -5.65
C LYS A 129 1.64 6.43 -6.67
N ALA A 130 1.09 7.64 -6.73
CA ALA A 130 1.50 8.65 -7.70
C ALA A 130 2.99 9.03 -7.57
N SER A 131 3.49 9.15 -6.33
CA SER A 131 4.91 9.44 -6.06
C SER A 131 5.84 8.27 -6.41
N LEU A 132 5.38 7.03 -6.21
CA LEU A 132 6.10 5.81 -6.58
C LEU A 132 6.28 5.69 -8.10
N ILE A 133 5.18 5.86 -8.84
CA ILE A 133 5.17 5.76 -10.29
C ILE A 133 5.92 6.94 -10.92
N TYR A 134 5.80 8.16 -10.37
CA TYR A 134 6.65 9.29 -10.77
C TYR A 134 8.14 8.96 -10.62
N ALA A 135 8.56 8.46 -9.45
CA ALA A 135 9.95 8.12 -9.20
C ALA A 135 10.48 7.06 -10.17
N GLN A 136 9.72 5.98 -10.39
CA GLN A 136 10.13 4.88 -11.27
C GLN A 136 10.16 5.30 -12.75
N MET A 137 9.19 6.10 -13.23
CA MET A 137 9.20 6.63 -14.59
C MET A 137 10.41 7.55 -14.82
N HIS A 138 10.70 8.48 -13.91
CA HIS A 138 11.84 9.41 -14.07
C HIS A 138 13.19 8.73 -13.88
N LYS A 139 13.31 7.74 -13.00
CA LYS A 139 14.51 6.89 -12.91
C LYS A 139 14.77 6.16 -14.23
N ALA A 140 13.79 5.43 -14.73
CA ALA A 140 13.91 4.67 -15.98
C ALA A 140 14.22 5.58 -17.19
N ALA A 141 13.61 6.76 -17.27
CA ALA A 141 13.87 7.74 -18.33
C ALA A 141 15.25 8.41 -18.19
N LEU A 142 15.74 8.68 -16.97
CA LEU A 142 17.07 9.24 -16.74
C LEU A 142 18.19 8.26 -17.11
N GLU A 143 17.97 6.97 -16.88
CA GLU A 143 18.91 5.90 -17.22
C GLU A 143 18.86 5.52 -18.71
N ASN A 144 17.74 5.79 -19.39
CA ASN A 144 17.51 5.47 -20.81
C ASN A 144 16.96 6.68 -21.61
N PRO A 145 17.66 7.83 -21.66
CA PRO A 145 17.09 9.12 -22.09
C PRO A 145 16.85 9.25 -23.60
N THR A 146 17.24 8.27 -24.40
CA THR A 146 17.04 8.21 -25.86
C THR A 146 16.04 7.15 -26.31
N GLU A 147 15.70 6.21 -25.45
CA GLU A 147 14.83 5.09 -25.80
C GLU A 147 13.36 5.41 -25.55
N GLU A 148 12.46 4.84 -26.34
CA GLU A 148 11.04 4.84 -26.03
C GLU A 148 10.77 3.82 -24.91
N ILE A 149 10.00 4.23 -23.90
CA ILE A 149 9.73 3.45 -22.70
C ILE A 149 8.23 3.19 -22.60
N ILE A 150 7.83 1.92 -22.54
CA ILE A 150 6.47 1.51 -22.19
C ILE A 150 6.48 1.10 -20.71
N PHE A 151 5.77 1.87 -19.88
CA PHE A 151 5.71 1.65 -18.44
C PHE A 151 4.38 1.02 -18.07
N ASP A 152 4.39 -0.27 -17.77
CA ASP A 152 3.24 -1.01 -17.26
C ASP A 152 3.21 -1.00 -15.74
N PHE A 153 2.14 -0.46 -15.17
CA PHE A 153 1.82 -0.60 -13.75
C PHE A 153 0.61 -1.53 -13.56
N TYR A 154 0.68 -2.44 -12.59
CA TYR A 154 -0.33 -3.47 -12.30
C TYR A 154 -0.82 -3.42 -10.84
N ASP A 155 -2.12 -3.23 -10.64
CA ASP A 155 -2.79 -3.13 -9.32
C ASP A 155 -4.18 -3.80 -9.35
N ASP A 156 -4.78 -4.13 -8.20
CA ASP A 156 -6.16 -4.64 -8.12
C ASP A 156 -7.20 -3.54 -7.88
N ARG A 157 -6.77 -2.34 -7.51
CA ARG A 157 -7.65 -1.19 -7.19
C ARG A 157 -8.01 -0.38 -8.44
N GLY A 158 -8.92 -0.90 -9.25
CA GLY A 158 -9.51 -0.20 -10.41
C GLY A 158 -10.73 -0.89 -11.04
N PHE A 159 -11.30 -0.29 -12.08
CA PHE A 159 -12.54 -0.68 -12.77
C PHE A 159 -13.73 -0.95 -11.83
N GLY A 160 -13.83 -0.20 -10.73
CA GLY A 160 -14.89 -0.36 -9.74
C GLY A 160 -14.67 -1.49 -8.72
N ALA A 161 -13.49 -2.13 -8.67
CA ALA A 161 -13.24 -3.33 -7.87
C ALA A 161 -13.44 -3.17 -6.35
N ARG A 162 -13.30 -1.96 -5.81
CA ARG A 162 -13.58 -1.64 -4.39
C ARG A 162 -14.48 -0.40 -4.24
N SER A 163 -14.26 0.61 -5.07
CA SER A 163 -15.04 1.85 -5.16
C SER A 163 -15.16 2.30 -6.62
N PRO A 164 -16.18 3.10 -7.02
CA PRO A 164 -16.39 3.54 -8.41
C PRO A 164 -15.22 4.33 -9.03
N LYS A 165 -14.36 4.86 -8.17
CA LYS A 165 -13.04 5.41 -8.47
C LYS A 165 -12.08 4.86 -7.42
N ASP A 166 -10.95 4.31 -7.83
CA ASP A 166 -9.91 3.81 -6.93
C ASP A 166 -8.51 4.12 -7.52
N ILE A 167 -7.43 3.57 -6.94
CA ILE A 167 -6.01 3.87 -7.27
C ILE A 167 -5.76 4.03 -8.78
N LEU A 168 -6.23 3.12 -9.63
CA LEU A 168 -5.96 3.18 -11.07
C LEU A 168 -6.71 4.34 -11.76
N GLU A 169 -7.98 4.60 -11.41
CA GLU A 169 -8.69 5.79 -11.95
C GLU A 169 -8.07 7.09 -11.44
N ASP A 170 -7.64 7.12 -10.18
CA ASP A 170 -6.98 8.25 -9.56
C ASP A 170 -5.61 8.57 -10.20
N LEU A 171 -4.80 7.55 -10.45
CA LEU A 171 -3.54 7.65 -11.21
C LEU A 171 -3.81 8.11 -12.65
N HIS A 172 -4.85 7.56 -13.29
CA HIS A 172 -5.21 7.91 -14.65
C HIS A 172 -5.63 9.39 -14.76
N GLU A 173 -6.51 9.86 -13.87
CA GLU A 173 -6.88 11.28 -13.81
C GLU A 173 -5.68 12.16 -13.52
N PHE A 174 -4.87 11.82 -12.51
CA PHE A 174 -3.71 12.59 -12.09
C PHE A 174 -2.71 12.84 -13.22
N PHE A 175 -2.26 11.77 -13.90
CA PHE A 175 -1.31 11.88 -15.00
C PHE A 175 -1.95 12.39 -16.30
N SER A 176 -3.27 12.24 -16.49
CA SER A 176 -3.98 12.86 -17.63
C SER A 176 -4.14 14.37 -17.47
N GLN A 177 -4.31 14.86 -16.25
CA GLN A 177 -4.38 16.30 -15.94
C GLN A 177 -3.00 16.96 -15.87
N ASN A 178 -1.97 16.23 -15.42
CA ASN A 178 -0.59 16.71 -15.28
C ASN A 178 0.40 15.88 -16.15
N PRO A 179 0.19 15.73 -17.47
CA PRO A 179 1.00 14.85 -18.31
C PRO A 179 2.44 15.36 -18.54
N GLU A 180 2.75 16.59 -18.13
CA GLU A 180 4.14 17.08 -17.98
C GLU A 180 4.88 16.46 -16.78
N LEU A 181 4.21 15.65 -15.95
CA LEU A 181 4.82 14.76 -14.96
C LEU A 181 5.27 13.41 -15.57
N VAL A 182 4.75 13.02 -16.73
CA VAL A 182 5.21 11.81 -17.44
C VAL A 182 6.40 12.21 -18.34
N PRO A 183 7.56 11.51 -18.28
CA PRO A 183 8.72 11.83 -19.12
C PRO A 183 8.38 11.80 -20.62
N PRO A 184 9.03 12.64 -21.46
CA PRO A 184 8.66 12.81 -22.88
C PRO A 184 8.83 11.54 -23.73
N ASN A 185 9.64 10.58 -23.26
CA ASN A 185 9.87 9.28 -23.89
C ASN A 185 9.08 8.13 -23.26
N VAL A 186 8.26 8.38 -22.23
CA VAL A 186 7.46 7.37 -21.52
C VAL A 186 6.01 7.37 -22.00
N THR A 187 5.46 6.16 -22.17
CA THR A 187 4.03 5.90 -22.24
C THR A 187 3.62 5.05 -21.04
N LEU A 188 2.84 5.62 -20.13
CA LEU A 188 2.29 4.94 -18.96
C LEU A 188 1.04 4.15 -19.35
N ARG A 189 0.97 2.89 -18.94
CA ARG A 189 -0.20 2.02 -19.05
C ARG A 189 -0.60 1.53 -17.67
N LEU A 190 -1.85 1.80 -17.31
CA LEU A 190 -2.44 1.43 -16.02
C LEU A 190 -3.31 0.18 -16.24
N ASN A 191 -2.93 -0.90 -15.56
CA ASN A 191 -3.49 -2.24 -15.75
C ASN A 191 -4.13 -2.73 -14.44
N HIS A 192 -5.42 -3.01 -14.48
CA HIS A 192 -6.09 -3.76 -13.41
C HIS A 192 -5.80 -5.26 -13.56
N TYR A 193 -5.33 -5.86 -12.47
CA TYR A 193 -5.16 -7.30 -12.33
C TYR A 193 -5.36 -7.74 -10.87
N ALA A 194 -6.43 -8.50 -10.63
CA ALA A 194 -6.77 -9.10 -9.33
C ALA A 194 -6.72 -10.65 -9.38
N GLY A 195 -5.82 -11.22 -10.17
CA GLY A 195 -5.73 -12.67 -10.36
C GLY A 195 -6.62 -13.27 -11.46
N GLY A 196 -7.24 -12.43 -12.29
CA GLY A 196 -8.12 -12.80 -13.40
C GLY A 196 -7.57 -12.36 -14.76
N ASN A 197 -8.46 -11.90 -15.65
CA ASN A 197 -8.04 -11.22 -16.87
C ASN A 197 -7.51 -9.81 -16.54
N VAL A 198 -6.55 -9.33 -17.35
CA VAL A 198 -6.08 -7.94 -17.27
C VAL A 198 -7.10 -7.01 -17.93
N SER A 199 -7.37 -5.86 -17.32
CA SER A 199 -8.12 -4.76 -17.95
C SER A 199 -7.23 -3.50 -17.96
N GLN A 200 -7.07 -2.85 -19.12
CA GLN A 200 -6.16 -1.72 -19.28
C GLN A 200 -6.96 -0.42 -19.48
N MET A 201 -6.51 0.66 -18.86
CA MET A 201 -7.01 2.03 -19.13
C MET A 201 -6.33 2.63 -20.37
N ASP A 202 -6.79 3.79 -20.82
CA ASP A 202 -6.17 4.49 -21.95
C ASP A 202 -4.69 4.85 -21.64
N PRO A 203 -3.75 4.66 -22.58
CA PRO A 203 -2.34 4.98 -22.35
C PRO A 203 -2.07 6.48 -22.23
N ILE A 204 -1.33 6.88 -21.20
CA ILE A 204 -0.92 8.27 -20.97
C ILE A 204 0.51 8.46 -21.46
N LYS A 205 0.68 9.13 -22.61
CA LYS A 205 1.99 9.45 -23.18
C LYS A 205 2.48 10.82 -22.71
N GLY A 206 3.74 10.89 -22.28
CA GLY A 206 4.39 12.16 -21.93
C GLY A 206 4.41 13.12 -23.12
N LYS A 207 4.17 14.40 -22.86
CA LYS A 207 4.22 15.44 -23.91
C LYS A 207 5.65 15.68 -24.37
N THR A 208 5.83 16.14 -25.62
CA THR A 208 7.15 16.53 -26.18
C THR A 208 7.81 17.71 -25.47
N ASN A 209 7.07 18.48 -24.67
CA ASN A 209 7.59 19.53 -23.78
C ASN A 209 7.65 19.11 -22.29
N SER A 210 7.42 17.83 -21.98
CA SER A 210 7.74 17.27 -20.66
C SER A 210 9.25 17.17 -20.50
N ILE A 211 9.71 17.08 -19.26
CA ILE A 211 11.12 16.89 -18.92
C ILE A 211 11.37 15.47 -18.42
N ILE A 212 12.59 14.98 -18.59
CA ILE A 212 13.14 13.96 -17.70
C ILE A 212 13.69 14.72 -16.49
N ASP A 213 13.21 14.41 -15.29
CA ASP A 213 13.55 15.12 -14.05
C ASP A 213 14.77 14.51 -13.38
N VAL A 214 15.94 15.14 -13.54
CA VAL A 214 17.19 14.66 -12.92
C VAL A 214 17.18 14.76 -11.38
N ASN A 215 16.19 15.46 -10.82
CA ASN A 215 16.03 15.69 -9.40
C ASN A 215 14.80 14.98 -8.81
N TYR A 216 14.29 13.94 -9.49
CA TYR A 216 13.05 13.24 -9.12
C TYR A 216 12.99 12.81 -7.65
N GLN A 217 14.14 12.51 -7.04
CA GLN A 217 14.24 12.14 -5.63
C GLN A 217 13.83 13.29 -4.69
N GLN A 218 14.27 14.52 -4.96
CA GLN A 218 13.80 15.69 -4.23
C GLN A 218 12.35 16.01 -4.61
N THR A 219 11.97 15.88 -5.89
CA THR A 219 10.60 16.11 -6.34
C THR A 219 9.58 15.21 -5.62
N VAL A 220 9.93 13.96 -5.29
CA VAL A 220 9.10 13.07 -4.45
C VAL A 220 8.95 13.62 -3.03
N LYS A 221 10.01 14.16 -2.42
CA LYS A 221 9.94 14.84 -1.11
C LYS A 221 9.08 16.11 -1.20
N ASP A 222 9.14 16.85 -2.31
CA ASP A 222 8.27 18.00 -2.58
C ASP A 222 6.80 17.58 -2.70
N MET A 223 6.47 16.49 -3.41
CA MET A 223 5.11 15.94 -3.49
C MET A 223 4.54 15.64 -2.10
N ALA A 224 5.34 15.02 -1.24
CA ALA A 224 4.97 14.74 0.15
C ALA A 224 4.70 16.01 0.94
N GLU A 225 5.58 17.01 0.81
CA GLU A 225 5.51 18.27 1.55
C GLU A 225 4.33 19.15 1.10
N ILE A 226 4.08 19.25 -0.21
CA ILE A 226 2.89 19.91 -0.77
C ILE A 226 1.61 19.21 -0.29
N THR A 227 1.61 17.88 -0.18
CA THR A 227 0.45 17.14 0.34
C THR A 227 0.20 17.49 1.82
N LYS A 228 1.23 17.46 2.69
CA LYS A 228 1.09 17.87 4.10
C LYS A 228 0.57 19.30 4.27
N GLN A 229 1.01 20.22 3.42
CA GLN A 229 0.62 21.64 3.49
C GLN A 229 -0.82 21.87 3.03
N LYS A 230 -1.35 21.03 2.14
CA LYS A 230 -2.74 21.06 1.68
C LYS A 230 -3.68 20.26 2.59
N ASP A 231 -3.22 19.15 3.13
CA ASP A 231 -3.98 18.25 4.01
C ASP A 231 -4.02 18.79 5.45
N ALA A 232 -4.55 20.01 5.59
CA ALA A 232 -4.56 20.81 6.81
C ALA A 232 -5.60 20.32 7.84
N TYR A 233 -5.51 19.05 8.24
CA TYR A 233 -6.11 18.55 9.47
C TYR A 233 -5.66 19.44 10.64
N ARG A 234 -6.61 20.12 11.30
CA ARG A 234 -6.36 21.05 12.42
C ARG A 234 -5.96 20.35 13.72
N ASP A 235 -5.66 19.06 13.64
CA ASP A 235 -5.74 18.09 14.72
C ASP A 235 -4.35 17.63 15.19
N GLY A 236 -3.28 18.07 14.52
CA GLY A 236 -1.88 17.89 14.94
C GLY A 236 -1.29 16.48 14.75
N ILE A 237 -2.04 15.52 14.21
CA ILE A 237 -1.56 14.17 13.93
C ILE A 237 -0.97 14.13 12.52
N MET A 238 0.34 13.89 12.40
CA MET A 238 1.04 13.85 11.12
C MET A 238 0.54 12.68 10.25
N ALA A 239 -0.14 13.00 9.15
CA ALA A 239 -0.75 12.02 8.26
C ALA A 239 0.23 11.49 7.18
N PRO A 240 0.05 10.24 6.73
CA PRO A 240 0.44 9.81 5.39
C PRO A 240 -0.03 10.75 4.26
N ILE A 241 0.57 10.59 3.08
CA ILE A 241 0.13 11.20 1.82
C ILE A 241 -1.15 10.50 1.38
N PHE A 242 -2.30 11.01 1.83
CA PHE A 242 -3.61 10.52 1.37
C PHE A 242 -4.03 11.09 0.01
N ILE A 243 -3.40 12.19 -0.44
CA ILE A 243 -3.96 13.02 -1.52
C ILE A 243 -2.87 13.56 -2.47
N ALA A 244 -1.93 12.71 -2.92
CA ALA A 244 -0.94 13.11 -3.93
C ALA A 244 -1.59 13.64 -5.22
N HIS A 245 -2.83 13.22 -5.52
CA HIS A 245 -3.64 13.71 -6.65
C HIS A 245 -3.80 15.24 -6.68
N HIS A 246 -3.61 15.93 -5.55
CA HIS A 246 -3.70 17.40 -5.46
C HIS A 246 -2.40 18.14 -5.79
N VAL A 247 -1.29 17.45 -6.03
CA VAL A 247 0.01 18.05 -6.39
C VAL A 247 0.04 18.36 -7.89
N LYS A 248 0.24 19.62 -8.27
CA LYS A 248 0.27 20.03 -9.68
C LYS A 248 1.69 20.17 -10.19
N GLY A 249 1.91 19.92 -11.48
CA GLY A 249 3.22 19.93 -12.11
C GLY A 249 3.98 21.27 -12.03
N ASN A 250 3.27 22.37 -11.72
CA ASN A 250 3.82 23.72 -11.54
C ASN A 250 4.12 24.09 -10.07
N GLU A 251 3.76 23.26 -9.09
CA GLU A 251 4.05 23.48 -7.66
C GLU A 251 5.35 22.80 -7.21
N LEU A 252 5.86 21.86 -8.02
CA LEU A 252 7.06 21.09 -7.76
C LEU A 252 8.32 21.86 -8.18
N LEU A 253 8.72 22.82 -7.34
CA LEU A 253 9.72 23.84 -7.66
C LEU A 253 11.15 23.31 -7.89
N HIS A 254 11.52 22.15 -7.34
CA HIS A 254 12.88 21.61 -7.50
C HIS A 254 13.08 20.70 -8.71
N ARG A 255 12.04 20.49 -9.53
CA ARG A 255 12.12 19.71 -10.79
C ARG A 255 13.17 20.30 -11.73
N LYS A 256 14.07 19.47 -12.25
CA LYS A 256 15.18 19.92 -13.10
C LYS A 256 15.29 19.07 -14.37
N ALA A 257 15.21 19.73 -15.52
CA ALA A 257 15.33 19.07 -16.81
C ALA A 257 16.71 18.41 -17.02
N PHE A 258 16.70 17.19 -17.57
CA PHE A 258 17.87 16.56 -18.13
C PHE A 258 18.35 17.32 -19.38
N THR A 259 19.65 17.56 -19.44
CA THR A 259 20.34 18.14 -20.59
C THR A 259 21.51 17.23 -20.95
N GLN A 260 21.51 16.65 -22.15
CA GLN A 260 22.64 15.86 -22.61
C GLN A 260 23.91 16.73 -22.66
N ALA A 261 24.99 16.26 -22.05
CA ALA A 261 26.33 16.74 -22.33
C ALA A 261 26.87 16.08 -23.61
N GLU A 262 27.78 16.74 -24.32
CA GLU A 262 28.36 16.19 -25.56
C GLU A 262 29.09 14.86 -25.31
N PRO A 263 28.91 13.84 -26.17
CA PRO A 263 29.35 12.48 -25.88
C PRO A 263 30.87 12.30 -25.98
N SER A 264 31.48 11.80 -24.91
CA SER A 264 32.87 11.33 -24.91
C SER A 264 33.00 9.92 -25.53
N VAL A 265 34.21 9.60 -26.01
CA VAL A 265 34.42 8.56 -27.04
C VAL A 265 34.65 7.14 -26.49
N VAL A 266 33.75 6.23 -26.88
CA VAL A 266 33.92 4.80 -27.22
C VAL A 266 34.61 3.83 -26.22
N SER A 267 33.90 2.73 -25.92
CA SER A 267 34.43 1.34 -25.94
C SER A 267 33.29 0.34 -26.10
N GLN A 268 33.39 -0.63 -27.02
CA GLN A 268 32.37 -1.67 -27.26
C GLN A 268 32.82 -3.04 -26.68
N PRO A 269 31.91 -3.87 -26.12
CA PRO A 269 32.19 -5.27 -25.78
C PRO A 269 32.18 -6.21 -27.00
N ILE A 270 32.70 -7.42 -26.81
CA ILE A 270 32.82 -8.46 -27.86
C ILE A 270 31.65 -9.45 -27.79
N THR A 271 31.11 -9.82 -28.95
CA THR A 271 30.02 -10.80 -29.13
C THR A 271 30.51 -12.24 -29.29
N VAL A 272 29.79 -13.22 -28.75
CA VAL A 272 29.82 -14.63 -29.17
C VAL A 272 28.38 -15.19 -29.19
N SER A 273 28.09 -16.05 -30.16
CA SER A 273 26.81 -16.67 -30.52
C SER A 273 26.85 -18.20 -30.27
N ASP A 274 25.87 -19.09 -30.54
CA ASP A 274 24.43 -19.05 -30.88
C ASP A 274 23.81 -20.46 -30.63
N ASP A 275 22.59 -20.73 -31.14
CA ASP A 275 22.03 -22.04 -31.55
C ASP A 275 21.58 -23.12 -30.52
N ALA A 276 20.26 -23.10 -30.19
CA ALA A 276 19.18 -24.00 -30.67
C ALA A 276 19.35 -25.57 -30.73
N PRO A 277 18.32 -26.42 -31.08
CA PRO A 277 16.85 -26.21 -31.25
C PRO A 277 15.87 -27.26 -30.60
N ARG A 278 14.56 -26.91 -30.52
CA ARG A 278 13.26 -27.67 -30.71
C ARG A 278 13.13 -29.20 -30.37
N LEU A 279 12.01 -29.72 -29.85
CA LEU A 279 10.64 -29.95 -30.42
C LEU A 279 9.63 -30.26 -29.26
N ASP A 280 8.36 -29.86 -29.27
CA ASP A 280 7.10 -30.53 -29.78
C ASP A 280 6.81 -31.94 -29.19
N THR A 281 5.60 -32.42 -28.88
CA THR A 281 4.15 -32.09 -29.10
C THR A 281 3.34 -32.44 -27.80
N ALA A 282 2.10 -32.07 -27.41
CA ALA A 282 0.85 -31.49 -27.93
C ALA A 282 -0.39 -32.37 -27.54
N VAL A 283 -1.45 -31.76 -26.97
CA VAL A 283 -2.91 -32.12 -27.12
C VAL A 283 -3.40 -33.41 -26.36
N ILE A 284 -4.55 -33.50 -25.65
CA ILE A 284 -5.98 -33.17 -25.92
C ILE A 284 -6.77 -32.66 -24.66
N ASN A 285 -7.83 -31.89 -24.95
CA ASN A 285 -9.06 -31.48 -24.20
C ASN A 285 -9.74 -32.56 -23.30
N GLN A 286 -10.87 -32.40 -22.56
CA GLN A 286 -11.98 -31.41 -22.35
C GLN A 286 -12.70 -31.83 -21.01
N GLU A 287 -13.70 -31.21 -20.35
CA GLU A 287 -14.58 -30.02 -20.54
C GLU A 287 -15.09 -29.49 -19.15
N HIS A 288 -16.41 -29.23 -19.00
CA HIS A 288 -17.19 -28.73 -17.83
C HIS A 288 -18.43 -29.66 -17.63
N PRO A 289 -19.62 -29.33 -17.01
CA PRO A 289 -20.06 -28.11 -16.28
C PRO A 289 -21.00 -28.27 -15.03
N ILE A 290 -21.08 -27.17 -14.25
CA ILE A 290 -22.28 -26.53 -13.60
C ILE A 290 -23.12 -27.32 -12.56
N GLU A 291 -23.08 -26.97 -11.24
CA GLU A 291 -24.00 -26.12 -10.42
C GLU A 291 -25.42 -26.72 -10.13
N PRO A 292 -26.36 -26.06 -9.40
CA PRO A 292 -26.29 -25.10 -8.26
C PRO A 292 -27.10 -25.58 -7.02
N VAL A 293 -27.24 -24.75 -5.97
CA VAL A 293 -28.54 -24.23 -5.45
C VAL A 293 -28.42 -23.54 -4.08
N THR A 294 -28.88 -22.29 -4.11
CA THR A 294 -29.30 -21.31 -3.08
C THR A 294 -30.17 -21.81 -1.91
N GLN A 295 -30.08 -21.11 -0.76
CA GLN A 295 -31.15 -20.22 -0.25
C GLN A 295 -30.67 -19.41 0.98
N ALA A 296 -31.41 -18.37 1.39
CA ALA A 296 -31.02 -17.37 2.39
C ALA A 296 -32.19 -17.02 3.34
N THR A 297 -31.88 -16.41 4.50
CA THR A 297 -32.57 -15.22 5.07
C THR A 297 -31.98 -14.82 6.43
N ASP A 298 -31.51 -13.58 6.52
CA ASP A 298 -31.72 -12.63 7.63
C ASP A 298 -31.66 -11.23 6.96
N GLU A 299 -32.25 -10.18 7.53
CA GLU A 299 -32.23 -8.85 6.86
C GLU A 299 -30.80 -8.28 6.82
N GLU A 300 -30.20 -8.28 5.62
CA GLU A 300 -28.83 -7.82 5.40
C GLU A 300 -28.70 -6.31 5.62
N LEU A 301 -28.30 -5.94 6.84
CA LEU A 301 -27.60 -4.68 7.15
C LEU A 301 -26.24 -4.67 6.42
N SER A 302 -26.30 -4.51 5.11
CA SER A 302 -25.14 -4.42 4.23
C SER A 302 -24.48 -3.04 4.31
N LEU A 303 -23.22 -2.97 3.86
CA LEU A 303 -22.47 -1.73 3.73
C LEU A 303 -22.55 -1.15 2.31
N ILE A 304 -23.49 -1.64 1.47
CA ILE A 304 -23.56 -1.37 0.03
C ILE A 304 -23.85 0.11 -0.28
N ASP A 305 -24.65 0.78 0.56
CA ASP A 305 -25.05 2.18 0.37
C ASP A 305 -24.19 3.20 1.14
N ILE A 306 -23.10 2.77 1.80
CA ILE A 306 -22.21 3.66 2.56
C ILE A 306 -20.97 4.03 1.73
N GLU A 307 -20.76 5.33 1.52
CA GLU A 307 -19.50 5.85 0.99
C GLU A 307 -18.38 5.70 2.04
N PHE A 308 -17.46 4.74 1.81
CA PHE A 308 -16.37 4.43 2.74
C PHE A 308 -15.34 5.57 2.81
N THR A 309 -15.49 6.45 3.80
CA THR A 309 -14.42 7.40 4.12
C THR A 309 -13.14 6.67 4.56
N PRO A 310 -11.93 7.21 4.32
CA PRO A 310 -10.67 6.59 4.78
C PRO A 310 -10.60 6.35 6.30
N ARG A 311 -11.40 7.10 7.08
CA ARG A 311 -11.57 6.90 8.53
C ARG A 311 -12.30 5.58 8.83
N MET A 312 -13.36 5.27 8.08
CA MET A 312 -14.10 4.00 8.16
C MET A 312 -13.20 2.83 7.74
N VAL A 313 -12.43 2.98 6.65
CA VAL A 313 -11.50 1.96 6.16
C VAL A 313 -10.53 1.54 7.26
N ARG A 314 -9.82 2.50 7.90
CA ARG A 314 -8.90 2.18 9.01
C ARG A 314 -9.56 1.50 10.21
N PHE A 315 -10.85 1.75 10.46
CA PHE A 315 -11.59 1.04 11.50
C PHE A 315 -11.86 -0.42 11.09
N TYR A 316 -12.28 -0.67 9.85
CA TYR A 316 -12.48 -2.02 9.32
C TYR A 316 -11.17 -2.81 9.17
N GLU A 317 -10.03 -2.18 8.87
CA GLU A 317 -8.71 -2.82 8.94
C GLU A 317 -8.41 -3.38 10.35
N GLN A 318 -8.75 -2.64 11.40
CA GLN A 318 -8.59 -3.15 12.77
C GLN A 318 -9.57 -4.28 13.10
N LEU A 319 -10.75 -4.31 12.45
CA LEU A 319 -11.67 -5.44 12.55
C LEU A 319 -11.13 -6.70 11.89
N GLU A 320 -10.59 -6.62 10.66
CA GLU A 320 -9.91 -7.74 9.99
C GLU A 320 -8.75 -8.28 10.85
N ILE A 321 -7.96 -7.40 11.46
CA ILE A 321 -6.88 -7.78 12.38
C ILE A 321 -7.42 -8.54 13.60
N ILE A 322 -8.56 -8.15 14.17
CA ILE A 322 -9.18 -8.83 15.32
C ILE A 322 -9.70 -10.22 14.90
N GLU A 323 -10.40 -10.32 13.76
CA GLU A 323 -10.93 -11.57 13.22
C GLU A 323 -9.81 -12.57 12.89
N LYS A 324 -8.79 -12.12 12.15
CA LYS A 324 -7.58 -12.89 11.84
C LYS A 324 -6.91 -13.39 13.11
N LYS A 325 -6.83 -12.58 14.17
CA LYS A 325 -6.27 -12.99 15.45
C LYS A 325 -7.17 -13.92 16.26
N ALA A 326 -8.49 -13.90 16.06
CA ALA A 326 -9.37 -14.93 16.58
C ALA A 326 -9.08 -16.29 15.93
N ALA A 327 -8.88 -16.31 14.60
CA ALA A 327 -8.48 -17.51 13.87
C ALA A 327 -7.09 -18.02 14.32
N GLU A 328 -6.10 -17.15 14.49
CA GLU A 328 -4.78 -17.49 15.06
C GLU A 328 -4.92 -18.15 16.45
N LEU A 329 -5.73 -17.56 17.34
CA LEU A 329 -5.96 -18.08 18.69
C LEU A 329 -6.66 -19.45 18.67
N ARG A 330 -7.65 -19.65 17.79
CA ARG A 330 -8.36 -20.94 17.66
C ARG A 330 -7.45 -22.03 17.09
N ALA A 331 -6.67 -21.72 16.05
CA ALA A 331 -5.70 -22.66 15.47
C ALA A 331 -4.61 -23.07 16.48
N ALA A 332 -4.23 -22.18 17.39
CA ALA A 332 -3.32 -22.46 18.50
C ALA A 332 -3.99 -23.08 19.75
N GLY A 333 -5.28 -23.45 19.68
CA GLY A 333 -6.02 -24.10 20.77
C GLY A 333 -6.50 -23.19 21.90
N TYR A 334 -6.28 -21.87 21.81
CA TYR A 334 -6.71 -20.88 22.80
C TYR A 334 -8.20 -20.51 22.61
N LEU A 335 -9.09 -21.50 22.64
CA LEU A 335 -10.51 -21.37 22.27
C LEU A 335 -11.22 -20.21 22.98
N LYS A 336 -11.08 -20.11 24.31
CA LYS A 336 -11.68 -19.05 25.13
C LYS A 336 -11.20 -17.63 24.76
N ALA A 337 -9.96 -17.50 24.28
CA ALA A 337 -9.44 -16.24 23.78
C ALA A 337 -9.94 -15.95 22.34
N ALA A 338 -10.02 -16.97 21.48
CA ALA A 338 -10.61 -16.85 20.15
C ALA A 338 -12.08 -16.38 20.22
N GLU A 339 -12.89 -17.00 21.07
CA GLU A 339 -14.29 -16.60 21.34
C GLU A 339 -14.40 -15.14 21.83
N LYS A 340 -13.43 -14.67 22.63
CA LYS A 340 -13.38 -13.26 23.08
C LYS A 340 -12.94 -12.29 22.00
N ALA A 341 -12.12 -12.72 21.05
CA ALA A 341 -11.75 -11.94 19.87
C ALA A 341 -12.92 -11.89 18.84
N GLU A 342 -13.65 -12.98 18.64
CA GLU A 342 -14.87 -13.00 17.80
C GLU A 342 -15.99 -12.13 18.37
N GLU A 343 -16.27 -12.23 19.67
CA GLU A 343 -17.30 -11.38 20.29
C GLU A 343 -16.89 -9.90 20.26
N LEU A 344 -15.59 -9.58 20.40
CA LEU A 344 -15.07 -8.23 20.19
C LEU A 344 -15.30 -7.77 18.74
N HIS A 345 -14.91 -8.58 17.75
CA HIS A 345 -15.12 -8.29 16.32
C HIS A 345 -16.60 -8.03 16.02
N LYS A 346 -17.46 -8.98 16.39
CA LYS A 346 -18.91 -8.98 16.15
C LYS A 346 -19.62 -7.78 16.77
N GLN A 347 -19.28 -7.42 18.02
CA GLN A 347 -19.85 -6.25 18.67
C GLN A 347 -19.41 -4.96 17.97
N LEU A 348 -18.12 -4.81 17.67
CA LEU A 348 -17.59 -3.62 17.01
C LEU A 348 -18.13 -3.46 15.57
N TYR A 349 -18.18 -4.53 14.78
CA TYR A 349 -18.76 -4.55 13.44
C TYR A 349 -20.25 -4.15 13.47
N LYS A 350 -21.04 -4.77 14.36
CA LYS A 350 -22.46 -4.41 14.51
C LYS A 350 -22.63 -2.95 14.96
N GLY A 351 -21.74 -2.47 15.83
CA GLY A 351 -21.71 -1.07 16.26
C GLY A 351 -21.37 -0.10 15.12
N SER A 352 -20.37 -0.41 14.29
CA SER A 352 -19.95 0.46 13.19
C SER A 352 -20.97 0.48 12.05
N VAL A 353 -21.58 -0.66 11.73
CA VAL A 353 -22.73 -0.72 10.80
C VAL A 353 -23.90 0.13 11.29
N GLN A 354 -24.15 0.20 12.61
CA GLN A 354 -25.17 1.11 13.16
C GLN A 354 -24.72 2.59 13.14
N TYR A 355 -23.46 2.86 13.44
CA TYR A 355 -22.91 4.22 13.52
C TYR A 355 -22.79 4.87 12.14
N PHE A 356 -22.24 4.18 11.15
CA PHE A 356 -22.07 4.70 9.77
C PHE A 356 -23.39 4.76 8.96
N ASN A 357 -24.49 4.21 9.49
CA ASN A 357 -25.85 4.37 8.97
C ASN A 357 -26.70 5.37 9.81
N ASP A 358 -26.05 6.24 10.60
CA ASP A 358 -26.67 7.23 11.51
C ASP A 358 -27.73 6.66 12.49
N ARG A 359 -27.73 5.35 12.75
CA ARG A 359 -28.67 4.70 13.68
C ARG A 359 -28.30 4.92 15.14
N ILE A 360 -27.03 5.23 15.42
CA ILE A 360 -26.50 5.60 16.73
C ILE A 360 -25.51 6.76 16.59
N ASP A 361 -25.45 7.63 17.59
CA ASP A 361 -24.51 8.75 17.66
C ASP A 361 -23.13 8.37 18.23
N ASN A 362 -22.19 9.32 18.20
CA ASN A 362 -20.82 9.18 18.69
C ASN A 362 -20.76 8.72 20.16
N GLU A 363 -21.70 9.14 21.02
CA GLU A 363 -21.73 8.75 22.44
C GLU A 363 -22.13 7.29 22.58
N LYS A 364 -23.25 6.88 21.96
CA LYS A 364 -23.72 5.50 21.94
C LYS A 364 -22.68 4.54 21.34
N PHE A 365 -22.04 4.93 20.24
CA PHE A 365 -20.99 4.12 19.61
C PHE A 365 -19.72 4.05 20.48
N SER A 366 -19.30 5.15 21.10
CA SER A 366 -18.17 5.15 22.06
C SER A 366 -18.42 4.23 23.26
N ILE A 367 -19.62 4.29 23.85
CA ILE A 367 -20.04 3.42 24.96
C ILE A 367 -20.03 1.94 24.54
N LEU A 368 -20.51 1.62 23.33
CA LEU A 368 -20.49 0.26 22.77
C LEU A 368 -19.06 -0.24 22.62
N CYS A 369 -18.19 0.53 21.96
CA CYS A 369 -16.78 0.20 21.77
C CYS A 369 -16.03 0.02 23.09
N HIS A 370 -16.23 0.92 24.06
CA HIS A 370 -15.67 0.78 25.41
C HIS A 370 -16.13 -0.51 26.08
N LYS A 371 -17.43 -0.83 26.03
CA LYS A 371 -18.00 -2.04 26.64
C LYS A 371 -17.44 -3.32 26.01
N ALA A 372 -17.31 -3.37 24.68
CA ALA A 372 -16.74 -4.50 23.96
C ALA A 372 -15.25 -4.71 24.31
N ILE A 373 -14.44 -3.65 24.20
CA ILE A 373 -13.01 -3.68 24.55
C ILE A 373 -12.81 -4.11 26.01
N LYS A 374 -13.55 -3.52 26.95
CA LYS A 374 -13.47 -3.83 28.39
C LYS A 374 -13.86 -5.28 28.72
N ALA A 375 -14.78 -5.87 27.97
CA ALA A 375 -15.20 -7.26 28.16
C ALA A 375 -14.21 -8.29 27.57
N ALA A 376 -13.41 -7.90 26.58
CA ALA A 376 -12.44 -8.77 25.91
C ALA A 376 -11.00 -8.62 26.46
N ARG A 377 -10.61 -7.40 26.85
CA ARG A 377 -9.26 -7.02 27.31
C ARG A 377 -8.64 -7.97 28.35
N PRO A 378 -9.33 -8.40 29.43
CA PRO A 378 -8.71 -9.25 30.47
C PRO A 378 -8.27 -10.63 29.97
N GLU A 379 -8.90 -11.14 28.92
CA GLU A 379 -8.47 -12.38 28.26
C GLU A 379 -7.36 -12.10 27.25
N LEU A 380 -7.60 -11.14 26.35
CA LEU A 380 -6.77 -10.95 25.16
C LEU A 380 -5.39 -10.36 25.46
N GLU A 381 -5.25 -9.47 26.46
CA GLU A 381 -3.94 -8.92 26.85
C GLU A 381 -2.96 -9.95 27.43
N THR A 382 -3.42 -11.17 27.75
CA THR A 382 -2.53 -12.28 28.13
C THR A 382 -1.77 -12.87 26.94
N HIS A 383 -2.25 -12.63 25.71
CA HIS A 383 -1.67 -13.16 24.48
C HIS A 383 -0.81 -12.10 23.73
N ARG A 384 0.26 -12.56 23.08
CA ARG A 384 1.25 -11.68 22.42
C ARG A 384 0.61 -10.81 21.33
N GLY A 385 0.93 -9.51 21.37
CA GLY A 385 0.53 -8.52 20.35
C GLY A 385 -0.80 -7.81 20.59
N TRP A 386 -1.70 -8.33 21.43
CA TRP A 386 -3.03 -7.73 21.64
C TRP A 386 -3.01 -6.31 22.22
N LYS A 387 -1.98 -5.94 22.98
CA LYS A 387 -1.79 -4.56 23.45
C LYS A 387 -1.62 -3.56 22.30
N GLN A 388 -0.98 -3.97 21.20
CA GLN A 388 -0.84 -3.15 19.99
C GLN A 388 -2.17 -3.09 19.22
N VAL A 389 -2.91 -4.21 19.13
CA VAL A 389 -4.26 -4.24 18.54
C VAL A 389 -5.19 -3.28 19.25
N PHE A 390 -5.23 -3.28 20.59
CA PHE A 390 -6.04 -2.33 21.35
C PHE A 390 -5.60 -0.88 21.19
N GLY A 391 -4.29 -0.61 21.06
CA GLY A 391 -3.78 0.74 20.77
C GLY A 391 -4.21 1.26 19.40
N ASN A 392 -4.03 0.45 18.35
CA ASN A 392 -4.44 0.80 16.99
C ASN A 392 -5.97 0.92 16.87
N LEU A 393 -6.73 0.02 17.48
CA LEU A 393 -8.20 0.09 17.55
C LEU A 393 -8.68 1.37 18.23
N ALA A 394 -8.06 1.77 19.35
CA ALA A 394 -8.40 3.02 20.02
C ALA A 394 -8.12 4.24 19.13
N LEU A 395 -7.00 4.24 18.39
CA LEU A 395 -6.68 5.28 17.42
C LEU A 395 -7.70 5.34 16.25
N ALA A 396 -8.15 4.18 15.75
CA ALA A 396 -9.17 4.10 14.72
C ALA A 396 -10.55 4.60 15.19
N ILE A 397 -10.94 4.27 16.44
CA ILE A 397 -12.16 4.78 17.10
C ILE A 397 -12.14 6.31 17.20
N VAL A 398 -10.99 6.92 17.53
CA VAL A 398 -10.84 8.38 17.51
C VAL A 398 -10.89 8.93 16.08
N GLY A 399 -10.25 8.25 15.12
CA GLY A 399 -10.22 8.62 13.71
C GLY A 399 -11.60 8.78 13.07
N VAL A 400 -12.57 7.93 13.44
CA VAL A 400 -13.98 8.01 12.96
C VAL A 400 -14.85 9.07 13.64
N GLY A 401 -14.24 10.04 14.34
CA GLY A 401 -14.92 11.24 14.83
C GLY A 401 -15.32 11.22 16.31
N ILE A 402 -14.96 10.19 17.07
CA ILE A 402 -15.10 10.19 18.53
C ILE A 402 -13.93 11.01 19.12
N GLY A 403 -14.14 12.33 19.17
CA GLY A 403 -13.11 13.31 19.50
C GLY A 403 -12.47 13.17 20.88
N TYR A 404 -11.27 13.77 21.00
CA TYR A 404 -10.34 13.63 22.12
C TYR A 404 -10.94 13.78 23.53
N VAL A 405 -11.97 14.62 23.70
CA VAL A 405 -12.65 14.85 24.97
C VAL A 405 -13.29 13.56 25.52
N ALA A 406 -13.96 12.78 24.67
CA ALA A 406 -14.59 11.52 25.10
C ALA A 406 -13.52 10.48 25.50
N ALA A 407 -12.50 10.29 24.66
CA ALA A 407 -11.42 9.34 24.91
C ALA A 407 -10.62 9.68 26.19
N GLY A 408 -10.32 10.97 26.41
CA GLY A 408 -9.60 11.44 27.59
C GLY A 408 -10.42 11.37 28.88
N LEU A 409 -11.72 11.68 28.85
CA LEU A 409 -12.62 11.46 30.01
C LEU A 409 -12.76 9.97 30.35
N ILE A 410 -12.84 9.10 29.34
CA ILE A 410 -12.88 7.63 29.50
C ILE A 410 -11.57 7.08 30.08
N ASN A 411 -10.43 7.78 29.95
CA ASN A 411 -9.20 7.41 30.62
C ASN A 411 -9.12 7.99 32.05
N LEU A 412 -9.40 9.29 32.19
CA LEU A 412 -9.31 10.04 33.44
C LEU A 412 -10.17 9.42 34.55
N ALA A 413 -11.39 8.98 34.21
CA ALA A 413 -12.31 8.31 35.14
C ALA A 413 -11.90 6.87 35.54
N PHE A 414 -10.86 6.29 34.91
CA PHE A 414 -10.46 4.90 35.11
C PHE A 414 -8.99 4.71 35.52
N THR A 415 -8.11 5.67 35.24
CA THR A 415 -6.67 5.60 35.57
C THR A 415 -6.15 6.80 36.37
N GLY A 416 -6.93 7.88 36.47
CA GLY A 416 -6.47 9.16 37.02
C GLY A 416 -5.64 10.01 36.05
N HIS A 417 -5.43 9.55 34.80
CA HIS A 417 -4.65 10.25 33.77
C HIS A 417 -5.40 10.33 32.44
N PHE A 418 -5.09 11.35 31.64
CA PHE A 418 -5.83 11.64 30.40
C PHE A 418 -5.33 10.83 29.18
N LEU A 419 -4.03 10.52 29.09
CA LEU A 419 -3.42 9.81 27.95
C LEU A 419 -3.09 8.34 28.26
N PHE A 420 -3.22 7.46 27.25
CA PHE A 420 -3.22 6.00 27.43
C PHE A 420 -1.83 5.34 27.51
N PHE A 421 -0.73 6.11 27.39
CA PHE A 421 0.64 5.58 27.30
C PHE A 421 1.65 6.46 28.04
N ASN A 422 2.63 5.83 28.71
CA ASN A 422 3.82 6.49 29.23
C ASN A 422 5.03 6.17 28.32
N THR A 423 5.51 7.17 27.58
CA THR A 423 6.74 7.15 26.77
C THR A 423 7.38 8.55 26.79
N ASP A 424 8.65 8.70 26.40
CA ASP A 424 9.28 10.04 26.36
C ASP A 424 8.65 11.00 25.34
N SER A 425 7.94 10.48 24.33
CA SER A 425 7.10 11.31 23.45
C SER A 425 5.90 11.89 24.22
N ALA A 426 5.31 11.15 25.16
CA ALA A 426 4.27 11.68 26.04
C ALA A 426 4.83 12.75 26.99
N ASN A 427 6.04 12.58 27.52
CA ASN A 427 6.70 13.60 28.37
C ASN A 427 6.84 14.95 27.63
N LYS A 428 7.14 14.95 26.33
CA LYS A 428 7.19 16.18 25.51
C LYS A 428 5.81 16.79 25.24
N LEU A 429 4.77 15.96 25.08
CA LEU A 429 3.38 16.43 24.94
C LEU A 429 2.87 17.06 26.25
N ASN A 430 3.28 16.56 27.41
CA ASN A 430 2.99 17.15 28.73
C ASN A 430 3.64 18.55 28.93
N GLU A 431 4.62 18.94 28.09
CA GLU A 431 5.14 20.31 28.08
C GLU A 431 4.27 21.24 27.21
N MET A 432 3.71 20.74 26.10
CA MET A 432 2.69 21.46 25.33
C MET A 432 1.38 21.64 26.13
N GLU A 433 0.99 20.64 26.93
CA GLU A 433 -0.15 20.71 27.86
C GLU A 433 -0.07 21.94 28.79
N LYS A 434 1.12 22.22 29.35
CA LYS A 434 1.33 23.41 30.21
C LYS A 434 1.13 24.73 29.46
N VAL A 435 1.47 24.78 28.18
CA VAL A 435 1.27 25.98 27.34
C VAL A 435 -0.22 26.16 27.03
N VAL A 436 -0.94 25.10 26.66
CA VAL A 436 -2.38 25.16 26.34
C VAL A 436 -3.21 25.52 27.58
N ASN A 437 -2.90 24.95 28.75
CA ASN A 437 -3.61 25.24 30.00
C ASN A 437 -3.37 26.66 30.55
N GLN A 438 -2.45 27.44 29.98
CA GLN A 438 -2.29 28.88 30.27
C GLN A 438 -3.11 29.79 29.34
N ILE A 439 -3.67 29.24 28.25
CA ILE A 439 -4.33 30.02 27.18
C ILE A 439 -5.87 29.95 27.28
N VAL A 440 -6.42 28.91 27.93
CA VAL A 440 -7.88 28.71 28.07
C VAL A 440 -8.33 29.05 29.51
N PRO A 441 -9.11 30.12 29.72
CA PRO A 441 -9.73 30.40 31.01
C PRO A 441 -10.81 29.36 31.33
N VAL A 442 -10.70 28.68 32.46
CA VAL A 442 -11.76 27.80 32.96
C VAL A 442 -12.94 28.64 33.42
N VAL A 443 -14.06 28.54 32.71
CA VAL A 443 -15.37 29.03 33.18
C VAL A 443 -15.99 27.95 34.07
N ALA A 444 -16.50 28.36 35.23
CA ALA A 444 -17.05 27.49 36.27
C ALA A 444 -18.56 27.19 36.09
#